data_AF-A0A1Y1L7R2-F1
#
_entry.id   AF-A0A1Y1L7R2-F1
#
_cell.length_a   1.000
_cell.length_b   1.000
_cell.length_c   1.000
_cell.angle_alpha   90.00
_cell.angle_beta   90.00
_cell.angle_gamma   90.00
#
_symmetry.space_group_name_H-M   'P 1'
#
loop_
_entity.id
_entity.type
_entity.pdbx_description
1 polymer ?
#
loop_
_entity_poly.entity_id
_entity_poly.type
_entity_poly.pdbx_seq_one_letter_code
_entity_poly.pdbx_strand_id
1 'polypeptide(L)'
;RASAPEPAGDNVPPQNWQPFLPRNPRDLHLDHWVKVIVPEGRVRGGRVRYVGTLINQAEQFVGVQLSTPDGHSDGTYKSRRYFNCEPCHGIFVPFKKVVMGWRP
;
A
#
# COMPACT_ATOMS: atom_id res chain seq x y z
N ARG A 1 23.43 24.01 -8.17
CA ARG A 1 22.83 23.25 -7.04
C ARG A 1 21.59 22.58 -7.60
N ALA A 2 21.65 21.30 -7.97
CA ALA A 2 20.47 20.61 -8.47
C ALA A 2 19.49 20.49 -7.31
N SER A 3 18.39 21.25 -7.35
CA SER A 3 17.27 21.06 -6.45
C SER A 3 16.84 19.60 -6.57
N ALA A 4 16.80 18.88 -5.46
CA ALA A 4 16.24 17.53 -5.46
C ALA A 4 14.84 17.62 -6.11
N PRO A 5 14.48 16.68 -7.00
CA PRO A 5 13.13 16.65 -7.54
C PRO A 5 12.15 16.67 -6.37
N GLU A 6 11.15 17.54 -6.42
CA GLU A 6 10.13 17.61 -5.38
C GLU A 6 9.60 16.19 -5.15
N PRO A 7 9.50 15.73 -3.89
CA PRO A 7 9.00 14.39 -3.63
C PRO A 7 7.61 14.32 -4.23
N ALA A 8 7.45 13.54 -5.30
CA ALA A 8 6.18 13.32 -5.97
C ALA A 8 5.11 13.12 -4.87
N GLY A 9 4.11 14.01 -4.84
CA GLY A 9 3.20 14.23 -3.70
C GLY A 9 2.46 12.99 -3.21
N ASP A 10 2.54 11.91 -3.97
CA ASP A 10 1.93 10.61 -3.78
C ASP A 10 2.63 9.69 -2.76
N ASN A 11 3.85 10.03 -2.33
CA ASN A 11 4.57 9.29 -1.27
C ASN A 11 4.45 9.94 0.11
N VAL A 12 3.63 10.99 0.23
CA VAL A 12 3.46 11.76 1.46
C VAL A 12 2.14 11.35 2.11
N PRO A 13 2.15 10.96 3.39
CA PRO A 13 0.91 10.70 4.13
C PRO A 13 0.07 11.97 4.23
N PRO A 14 -1.25 11.85 4.45
CA PRO A 14 -2.10 13.02 4.71
C PRO A 14 -1.60 13.86 5.89
N GLN A 15 -1.87 15.16 5.85
CA GLN A 15 -1.53 16.06 6.95
C GLN A 15 -2.27 15.67 8.23
N ASN A 16 -1.62 15.88 9.38
CA ASN A 16 -2.13 15.61 10.74
C ASN A 16 -2.36 14.13 11.10
N TRP A 17 -2.00 13.19 10.23
CA TRP A 17 -2.10 11.77 10.54
C TRP A 17 -0.89 11.30 11.36
N GLN A 18 -1.13 10.45 12.35
CA GLN A 18 -0.10 9.96 13.25
C GLN A 18 0.62 8.73 12.68
N PRO A 19 1.96 8.75 12.55
CA PRO A 19 2.71 7.58 12.13
C PRO A 19 2.69 6.51 13.23
N PHE A 20 2.67 5.25 12.82
CA PHE A 20 2.85 4.11 13.69
C PHE A 20 3.57 2.97 12.96
N LEU A 21 4.19 2.07 13.72
CA LEU A 21 4.81 0.85 13.21
C LEU A 21 3.81 -0.30 13.38
N PRO A 22 3.20 -0.81 12.30
CA PRO A 22 2.32 -1.97 12.38
C PRO A 22 3.14 -3.18 12.84
N ARG A 23 2.77 -3.80 13.95
CA ARG A 23 3.43 -4.99 14.50
C ARG A 23 2.80 -6.27 13.97
N ASN A 24 1.51 -6.21 13.64
CA ASN A 24 0.76 -7.32 13.06
C ASN A 24 -0.29 -6.79 12.05
N PRO A 25 -0.81 -7.65 11.14
CA PRO A 25 -1.76 -7.21 10.11
C PRO A 25 -3.01 -6.51 10.65
N ARG A 26 -3.46 -6.85 11.86
CA ARG A 26 -4.68 -6.28 12.46
C ARG A 26 -4.50 -4.83 12.92
N ASP A 27 -3.26 -4.33 12.98
CA ASP A 27 -2.99 -2.92 13.26
C ASP A 27 -3.32 -2.01 12.06
N LEU A 28 -3.53 -2.59 10.87
CA LEU A 28 -3.92 -1.88 9.67
C LEU A 28 -5.43 -1.97 9.46
N HIS A 29 -6.07 -0.81 9.28
CA HIS A 29 -7.46 -0.73 8.87
C HIS A 29 -7.58 -0.20 7.46
N LEU A 30 -8.74 -0.40 6.85
CA LEU A 30 -9.06 0.22 5.56
C LEU A 30 -8.88 1.73 5.64
N ASP A 31 -8.44 2.30 4.54
CA ASP A 31 -8.15 3.72 4.36
C ASP A 31 -7.01 4.29 5.20
N HIS A 32 -6.39 3.51 6.09
CA HIS A 32 -5.08 3.87 6.66
C HIS A 32 -4.08 4.14 5.52
N TRP A 33 -3.22 5.13 5.71
CA TRP A 33 -2.14 5.38 4.78
C TRP A 33 -0.96 4.51 5.15
N VAL A 34 -0.25 3.97 4.17
CA VAL A 34 0.89 3.08 4.40
C VAL A 34 2.02 3.39 3.45
N LYS A 35 3.24 3.09 3.88
CA LYS A 35 4.39 2.91 3.01
C LYS A 35 4.71 1.44 2.91
N VAL A 36 4.89 0.96 1.68
CA VAL A 36 5.19 -0.43 1.37
C VAL A 36 6.42 -0.54 0.47
N ILE A 37 7.14 -1.65 0.59
CA ILE A 37 8.20 -2.04 -0.34
C ILE A 37 7.54 -2.85 -1.48
N VAL A 38 7.53 -2.29 -2.68
CA VAL A 38 7.00 -2.95 -3.88
C VAL A 38 8.00 -4.02 -4.40
N PRO A 39 7.58 -4.96 -5.27
CA PRO A 39 8.45 -6.03 -5.79
C PRO A 39 9.77 -5.53 -6.41
N GLU A 40 9.76 -4.33 -6.98
CA GLU A 40 10.91 -3.65 -7.60
C GLU A 40 11.90 -3.10 -6.56
N GLY A 41 11.66 -3.34 -5.26
CA GLY A 41 12.52 -2.89 -4.16
C GLY A 41 12.36 -1.42 -3.79
N ARG A 42 11.42 -0.70 -4.42
CA ARG A 42 11.16 0.72 -4.14
C ARG A 42 10.15 0.88 -3.00
N VAL A 43 10.20 2.00 -2.29
CA VAL A 43 9.15 2.37 -1.35
C VAL A 43 8.06 3.17 -2.08
N ARG A 44 6.81 2.83 -1.82
CA ARG A 44 5.61 3.52 -2.32
C ARG A 44 4.62 3.81 -1.22
N GLY A 45 3.96 4.96 -1.31
CA GLY A 45 2.85 5.37 -0.45
C GLY A 45 1.49 5.04 -1.06
N GLY A 46 0.49 4.77 -0.22
CA GLY A 46 -0.88 4.57 -0.67
C GLY A 46 -1.84 4.27 0.47
N ARG A 47 -3.09 3.94 0.11
CA ARG A 47 -4.16 3.64 1.06
C ARG A 47 -4.44 2.16 1.15
N VAL A 48 -4.60 1.65 2.37
CA VAL A 48 -5.01 0.26 2.60
C VAL A 48 -6.43 0.06 2.08
N ARG A 49 -6.60 -0.92 1.19
CA ARG A 49 -7.90 -1.33 0.65
C ARG A 49 -8.24 -2.79 0.96
N TYR A 50 -7.26 -3.57 1.42
CA TYR A 50 -7.46 -4.95 1.82
C TYR A 50 -6.40 -5.36 2.85
N VAL A 51 -6.80 -6.16 3.84
CA VAL A 51 -5.90 -6.85 4.77
C VAL A 51 -6.44 -8.27 4.95
N GLY A 52 -5.66 -9.28 4.59
CA GLY A 52 -6.12 -10.66 4.69
C GLY A 52 -5.28 -11.65 3.87
N THR A 53 -5.65 -12.92 3.93
CA THR A 53 -5.09 -13.96 3.04
C THR A 53 -5.61 -13.78 1.62
N LEU A 54 -4.76 -13.98 0.61
CA LEU A 54 -5.22 -14.08 -0.78
C LEU A 54 -5.52 -15.54 -1.12
N ILE A 55 -6.24 -15.76 -2.22
CA ILE A 55 -6.51 -17.10 -2.73
C ILE A 55 -5.19 -17.85 -2.99
N ASN A 56 -5.09 -19.06 -2.43
CA ASN A 56 -3.91 -19.91 -2.49
C ASN A 56 -2.64 -19.25 -1.93
N GLN A 57 -2.78 -18.36 -0.95
CA GLN A 57 -1.68 -17.78 -0.16
C GLN A 57 -1.88 -18.08 1.32
N ALA A 58 -0.85 -18.63 1.98
CA ALA A 58 -0.90 -18.93 3.41
C ALA A 58 -0.58 -17.70 4.29
N GLU A 59 0.22 -16.76 3.78
CA GLU A 59 0.59 -15.53 4.48
C GLU A 59 -0.50 -14.44 4.37
N GLN A 60 -0.46 -13.46 5.27
CA GLN A 60 -1.29 -12.27 5.25
C GLN A 60 -0.72 -11.24 4.26
N PHE A 61 -1.59 -10.71 3.41
CA PHE A 61 -1.30 -9.68 2.43
C PHE A 61 -2.04 -8.39 2.75
N VAL A 62 -1.47 -7.30 2.28
CA VAL A 62 -2.09 -5.97 2.29
C VAL A 62 -2.28 -5.54 0.84
N GLY A 63 -3.52 -5.27 0.48
CA GLY A 63 -3.87 -4.61 -0.78
C GLY A 63 -3.82 -3.10 -0.57
N VAL A 64 -3.02 -2.41 -1.38
CA VAL A 64 -2.82 -0.96 -1.31
C VAL A 64 -3.22 -0.34 -2.64
N GLN A 65 -4.02 0.72 -2.57
CA GLN A 65 -4.24 1.62 -3.69
C GLN A 65 -3.16 2.71 -3.66
N LEU A 66 -2.31 2.72 -4.68
CA LEU A 66 -1.29 3.72 -4.92
C LEU A 66 -1.89 4.93 -5.63
N SER A 67 -1.34 6.12 -5.39
CA SER A 67 -1.78 7.32 -6.12
C SER A 67 -1.20 7.39 -7.53
N THR A 68 -0.08 6.72 -7.80
CA THR A 68 0.54 6.59 -9.13
C THR A 68 0.28 5.22 -9.76
N PRO A 69 0.33 5.09 -11.10
CA PRO A 69 0.16 3.82 -11.81
C PRO A 69 1.42 2.93 -11.72
N ASP A 70 2.01 2.79 -10.53
CA ASP A 70 3.21 1.99 -10.22
C ASP A 70 2.86 0.60 -9.63
N GLY A 71 1.58 0.24 -9.63
CA GLY A 71 1.06 -1.04 -9.17
C GLY A 71 0.88 -2.05 -10.30
N HIS A 72 0.44 -3.27 -9.95
CA HIS A 72 0.37 -4.42 -10.87
C HIS A 72 -1.05 -4.97 -11.03
N SER A 73 -2.04 -4.29 -10.48
CA SER A 73 -3.43 -4.73 -10.50
C SER A 73 -4.39 -3.54 -10.49
N ASP A 74 -5.65 -3.83 -10.79
CA ASP A 74 -6.81 -2.95 -10.62
C ASP A 74 -7.59 -3.30 -9.33
N GLY A 75 -6.94 -3.99 -8.38
CA GLY A 75 -7.56 -4.54 -7.18
C GLY A 75 -8.03 -6.00 -7.32
N THR A 76 -7.72 -6.64 -8.45
CA THR A 76 -7.88 -8.09 -8.65
C THR A 76 -6.59 -8.88 -8.39
N TYR A 77 -6.73 -10.12 -7.91
CA TYR A 77 -5.62 -11.07 -7.79
C TYR A 77 -6.12 -12.47 -8.21
N LYS A 78 -5.48 -13.05 -9.24
CA LYS A 78 -5.87 -14.34 -9.85
C LYS A 78 -7.38 -14.39 -10.18
N SER A 79 -7.88 -13.40 -10.91
CA SER A 79 -9.28 -13.26 -11.35
C SER A 79 -10.32 -13.07 -10.23
N ARG A 80 -9.90 -12.93 -8.96
CA ARG A 80 -10.78 -12.55 -7.85
C ARG A 80 -10.57 -11.09 -7.49
N ARG A 81 -11.66 -10.34 -7.35
CA ARG A 81 -11.64 -8.93 -6.93
C ARG A 81 -11.62 -8.83 -5.40
N TYR A 82 -10.70 -8.05 -4.86
CA TYR A 82 -10.59 -7.77 -3.43
C TYR A 82 -10.92 -6.31 -3.10
N PHE A 83 -10.58 -5.39 -4.00
CA PHE A 83 -10.96 -3.98 -3.94
C PHE A 83 -11.07 -3.39 -5.35
N ASN A 84 -11.52 -2.13 -5.45
CA ASN A 84 -11.58 -1.39 -6.70
C ASN A 84 -10.52 -0.27 -6.70
N CYS A 85 -9.79 -0.14 -7.80
CA CYS A 85 -8.96 1.03 -8.11
C CYS A 85 -8.74 1.12 -9.62
N GLU A 86 -8.09 2.20 -10.06
CA GLU A 86 -7.68 2.35 -11.45
C GLU A 86 -6.65 1.27 -11.87
N PRO A 87 -6.57 0.94 -13.17
CA PRO A 87 -5.57 0.00 -13.69
C PRO A 87 -4.15 0.41 -13.31
N CYS A 88 -3.35 -0.53 -12.83
CA CYS A 88 -1.98 -0.30 -12.36
C CYS A 88 -1.88 0.56 -11.09
N HIS A 89 -2.97 0.84 -10.36
CA HIS A 89 -2.89 1.51 -9.05
C HIS A 89 -2.94 0.54 -7.87
N GLY A 90 -3.38 -0.69 -8.09
CA GLY A 90 -3.49 -1.70 -7.04
C GLY A 90 -2.21 -2.51 -6.90
N ILE A 91 -1.76 -2.70 -5.66
CA ILE A 91 -0.69 -3.65 -5.36
C ILE A 91 -1.05 -4.53 -4.17
N PHE A 92 -0.66 -5.79 -4.22
CA PHE A 92 -0.72 -6.71 -3.08
C PHE A 92 0.70 -7.03 -2.63
N VAL A 93 1.00 -6.74 -1.37
CA VAL A 93 2.29 -7.07 -0.77
C VAL A 93 2.09 -7.92 0.49
N PRO A 94 3.00 -8.86 0.81
CA PRO A 94 3.00 -9.51 2.12
C PRO A 94 3.08 -8.47 3.25
N PHE A 95 2.45 -8.72 4.39
CA PHE A 95 2.47 -7.77 5.53
C PHE A 95 3.90 -7.35 5.94
N LYS A 96 4.87 -8.26 5.86
CA LYS A 96 6.31 -8.00 6.12
C LYS A 96 6.95 -6.94 5.22
N LYS A 97 6.28 -6.53 4.14
CA LYS A 97 6.71 -5.45 3.24
C LYS A 97 6.08 -4.09 3.59
N VAL A 98 5.22 -4.03 4.59
CA VAL A 98 4.71 -2.77 5.15
C VAL A 98 5.78 -2.16 6.04
N VAL A 99 6.15 -0.92 5.75
CA VAL A 99 7.21 -0.18 6.44
C VAL A 99 6.65 0.66 7.59
N MET A 100 5.56 1.37 7.32
CA MET A 100 4.94 2.30 8.27
C MET A 100 3.47 2.50 7.91
N GLY A 101 2.63 2.69 8.92
CA GLY A 101 1.24 3.08 8.77
C GLY A 101 1.00 4.48 9.33
N TRP A 102 -0.07 5.12 8.89
CA TRP A 102 -0.60 6.35 9.44
C TRP A 102 -2.09 6.20 9.65
N ARG A 103 -2.56 6.72 10.77
CA ARG A 103 -3.98 6.79 11.13
C ARG A 103 -4.38 8.26 11.31
N PRO A 104 -5.64 8.63 11.00
CA PRO A 104 -6.15 9.97 11.28
C PRO A 104 -6.07 10.33 12.76
#